data_AF-A0A1F7AEB4-F1
#
_entry.id   AF-A0A1F7AEB4-F1
#
_cell.length_a   1.000
_cell.length_b   1.000
_cell.length_c   1.000
_cell.angle_alpha   90.00
_cell.angle_beta   90.00
_cell.angle_gamma   90.00
#
_symmetry.space_group_name_H-M   'P 1'
#
loop_
_entity.id
_entity.type
_entity.pdbx_description
1 polymer ?
#
loop_
_entity_poly.entity_id
_entity_poly.type
_entity_poly.pdbx_seq_one_letter_code
_entity_poly.pdbx_strand_id
1 'polypeptide(L)'
;MFLHTNPQFEIFKPKRLIFENSPDKPTNNPENSSPEVFHEKTKDQRNKLGDDVSNKLVLPEEKLNKLDLVKLDVDSLIKLEDKYPGILLYIFTDITGDNEKIDFSKWEFYKKPVAGQKLKVDFRENNAANMEIGAADMLSPVVRCITVYEDGDSALARTSERRLGLKGKNRSNGIGFFDKNGYIPIYTGDTMIIGGAAESKKNIDLNYDKPFLTKKADGTEILDDESYARYEQSDEARKDREYLDKLYKENPQASRSKNLTHEEIDAIEARNTSTGIGANIVKTALMVARNGGMGMRGKHCWDWSNKIYKMAGVSGNSPTKTIFTYTKKYPGKDCKPYDAHATPSQYAQISPGDWIFYNNRNTSDAHGNHSAVFLEWIDRDNLLARVASGSFGKPWHVHNKPIDFKDKPVTRLGKPSGSIAVLPDITAIEQKYRHDKIPPVAA
;
A
#
# COMPACT_ATOMS: atom_id res chain seq x y z
N MET A 1 26.12 -25.67 56.71
CA MET A 1 26.80 -26.84 57.33
C MET A 1 26.09 -28.08 56.80
N PHE A 2 26.84 -29.07 56.29
CA PHE A 2 26.43 -30.24 55.46
C PHE A 2 26.01 -29.87 54.02
N LEU A 3 26.79 -30.07 52.94
CA LEU A 3 27.48 -31.23 52.32
C LEU A 3 26.59 -32.08 51.38
N HIS A 4 26.89 -31.96 50.07
CA HIS A 4 27.01 -33.03 49.04
C HIS A 4 25.71 -33.79 48.64
N THR A 5 25.43 -34.20 47.40
CA THR A 5 26.23 -34.64 46.24
C THR A 5 25.48 -34.45 44.89
N ASN A 6 26.28 -34.27 43.83
CA ASN A 6 25.97 -34.43 42.40
C ASN A 6 25.78 -35.91 42.00
N PRO A 7 25.13 -36.20 40.85
CA PRO A 7 25.80 -37.00 39.80
C PRO A 7 25.55 -36.39 38.40
N GLN A 8 26.58 -35.95 37.68
CA GLN A 8 27.32 -36.71 36.64
C GLN A 8 26.46 -37.59 35.73
N PHE A 9 26.31 -37.16 34.47
CA PHE A 9 26.17 -38.06 33.32
C PHE A 9 27.11 -37.60 32.20
N GLU A 10 27.98 -38.53 31.80
CA GLU A 10 28.96 -38.43 30.73
C GLU A 10 28.36 -38.77 29.34
N ILE A 11 28.81 -37.98 28.36
CA ILE A 11 29.38 -38.39 27.06
C ILE A 11 28.63 -39.45 26.24
N PHE A 12 28.06 -39.01 25.11
CA PHE A 12 28.08 -39.78 23.86
C PHE A 12 28.27 -38.84 22.65
N LYS A 13 29.42 -38.97 21.96
CA LYS A 13 29.67 -38.44 20.61
C LYS A 13 29.74 -39.61 19.64
N PRO A 14 29.06 -39.58 18.48
CA PRO A 14 29.43 -40.42 17.35
C PRO A 14 30.11 -39.63 16.23
N LYS A 15 31.36 -40.01 16.01
CA LYS A 15 32.09 -40.24 14.75
C LYS A 15 31.82 -39.36 13.51
N ARG A 16 32.84 -38.56 13.19
CA ARG A 16 33.26 -38.16 11.83
C ARG A 16 33.42 -39.39 10.93
N LEU A 17 32.89 -39.33 9.72
CA LEU A 17 33.35 -40.12 8.58
C LEU A 17 34.14 -39.20 7.65
N ILE A 18 35.40 -39.58 7.44
CA ILE A 18 36.33 -39.05 6.45
C ILE A 18 36.31 -40.03 5.29
N PHE A 19 36.22 -39.54 4.06
CA PHE A 19 36.74 -40.24 2.89
C PHE A 19 37.56 -39.24 2.09
N GLU A 20 38.88 -39.47 2.11
CA GLU A 20 39.81 -39.01 1.08
C GLU A 20 40.03 -40.18 0.11
N ASN A 21 40.06 -39.88 -1.19
CA ASN A 21 41.12 -40.32 -2.09
C ASN A 21 41.05 -39.53 -3.42
N SER A 22 42.20 -38.95 -3.75
CA SER A 22 42.62 -38.29 -5.01
C SER A 22 43.00 -39.34 -6.09
N PRO A 23 43.67 -39.03 -7.23
CA PRO A 23 43.83 -37.79 -8.00
C PRO A 23 43.62 -38.00 -9.53
N ASP A 24 43.61 -36.92 -10.33
CA ASP A 24 44.47 -36.72 -11.51
C ASP A 24 43.97 -35.58 -12.45
N LYS A 25 44.88 -34.66 -12.72
CA LYS A 25 44.96 -33.70 -13.86
C LYS A 25 45.97 -34.28 -14.88
N PRO A 26 46.30 -33.69 -16.06
CA PRO A 26 46.00 -32.36 -16.66
C PRO A 26 45.50 -32.49 -18.14
N THR A 27 45.19 -31.46 -18.96
CA THR A 27 46.10 -30.53 -19.67
C THR A 27 45.36 -29.49 -20.55
N ASN A 28 45.89 -28.25 -20.56
CA ASN A 28 46.15 -27.26 -21.63
C ASN A 28 45.24 -27.05 -22.88
N ASN A 29 44.70 -25.81 -23.01
CA ASN A 29 44.90 -24.74 -24.05
C ASN A 29 45.08 -25.08 -25.57
N PRO A 30 44.96 -24.11 -26.52
CA PRO A 30 43.99 -23.02 -26.74
C PRO A 30 43.57 -22.86 -28.25
N GLU A 31 42.89 -21.74 -28.57
CA GLU A 31 42.90 -21.00 -29.85
C GLU A 31 41.97 -21.36 -31.06
N ASN A 32 41.21 -20.32 -31.46
CA ASN A 32 41.07 -19.74 -32.80
C ASN A 32 39.90 -20.00 -33.77
N SER A 33 39.58 -18.89 -34.45
CA SER A 33 38.93 -18.64 -35.74
C SER A 33 37.41 -18.83 -35.93
N SER A 34 36.71 -17.68 -36.01
CA SER A 34 35.73 -17.35 -37.07
C SER A 34 36.44 -17.28 -38.45
N PRO A 35 35.78 -17.19 -39.64
CA PRO A 35 34.39 -16.77 -39.92
C PRO A 35 33.67 -17.56 -41.06
N GLU A 36 32.56 -16.99 -41.56
CA GLU A 36 31.76 -17.29 -42.78
C GLU A 36 30.56 -18.24 -42.60
N VAL A 37 29.32 -17.72 -42.53
CA VAL A 37 28.41 -17.30 -43.63
C VAL A 37 28.07 -18.43 -44.59
N PHE A 38 26.85 -18.99 -44.49
CA PHE A 38 25.89 -19.08 -45.61
C PHE A 38 24.51 -19.54 -45.12
N HIS A 39 23.47 -19.00 -45.75
CA HIS A 39 22.04 -19.24 -45.52
C HIS A 39 21.62 -20.70 -45.77
N GLU A 40 20.71 -21.25 -44.96
CA GLU A 40 19.48 -21.85 -45.50
C GLU A 40 18.36 -22.03 -44.48
N LYS A 41 17.14 -21.90 -45.01
CA LYS A 41 15.85 -21.93 -44.34
C LYS A 41 15.54 -23.33 -43.79
N THR A 42 15.01 -23.41 -42.58
CA THR A 42 14.00 -24.43 -42.24
C THR A 42 12.87 -23.80 -41.44
N LYS A 43 11.69 -23.81 -42.09
CA LYS A 43 10.37 -23.64 -41.50
C LYS A 43 10.05 -24.85 -40.62
N ASP A 44 9.06 -24.65 -39.76
CA ASP A 44 8.21 -25.67 -39.13
C ASP A 44 8.85 -26.52 -38.02
N GLN A 45 8.67 -26.04 -36.78
CA GLN A 45 8.20 -26.85 -35.65
C GLN A 45 7.90 -25.98 -34.40
N ARG A 46 6.90 -25.09 -34.50
CA ARG A 46 6.16 -24.62 -33.32
C ARG A 46 4.75 -25.19 -33.37
N ASN A 47 4.65 -26.46 -33.03
CA ASN A 47 3.38 -27.06 -32.70
C ASN A 47 2.90 -26.52 -31.35
N LYS A 48 1.73 -25.89 -31.40
CA LYS A 48 0.63 -26.03 -30.44
C LYS A 48 0.93 -25.82 -28.96
N LEU A 49 0.74 -24.59 -28.50
CA LEU A 49 0.15 -24.31 -27.19
C LEU A 49 -0.50 -22.92 -27.23
N GLY A 50 -1.53 -22.79 -28.06
CA GLY A 50 -2.41 -21.64 -28.09
C GLY A 50 -3.80 -22.23 -28.24
N ASP A 51 -4.50 -22.33 -27.11
CA ASP A 51 -5.94 -22.07 -26.98
C ASP A 51 -6.38 -22.47 -25.56
N ASP A 52 -7.20 -21.60 -24.97
CA ASP A 52 -8.00 -21.79 -23.76
C ASP A 52 -7.34 -21.56 -22.39
N VAL A 53 -7.11 -20.28 -22.06
CA VAL A 53 -6.99 -19.83 -20.65
C VAL A 53 -8.09 -18.82 -20.38
N SER A 54 -9.32 -19.31 -20.19
CA SER A 54 -10.16 -18.73 -19.15
C SER A 54 -9.32 -18.72 -17.87
N ASN A 55 -9.19 -17.55 -17.20
CA ASN A 55 -8.35 -17.31 -16.02
C ASN A 55 -8.74 -18.17 -14.79
N LYS A 56 -8.64 -19.50 -14.91
CA LYS A 56 -8.42 -20.40 -13.79
C LYS A 56 -7.02 -20.12 -13.33
N LEU A 57 -6.90 -19.56 -12.13
CA LEU A 57 -5.66 -19.59 -11.37
C LEU A 57 -5.33 -21.07 -11.13
N VAL A 58 -4.71 -21.72 -12.11
CA VAL A 58 -4.08 -23.03 -11.94
C VAL A 58 -2.79 -22.74 -11.22
N LEU A 59 -2.91 -22.44 -9.93
CA LEU A 59 -1.76 -22.57 -9.05
C LEU A 59 -1.37 -24.04 -9.17
N PRO A 60 -0.16 -24.35 -9.67
CA PRO A 60 0.27 -25.74 -9.69
C PRO A 60 0.06 -26.28 -8.27
N GLU A 61 -0.39 -27.53 -8.13
CA GLU A 61 -0.55 -28.22 -6.83
C GLU A 61 0.79 -28.33 -6.04
N GLU A 62 1.83 -27.70 -6.55
CA GLU A 62 3.12 -27.49 -5.95
C GLU A 62 3.04 -26.62 -4.69
N LYS A 63 3.88 -26.99 -3.72
CA LYS A 63 4.08 -26.31 -2.45
C LYS A 63 4.68 -24.92 -2.66
N LEU A 64 3.83 -23.92 -2.91
CA LEU A 64 4.24 -22.52 -2.99
C LEU A 64 4.72 -22.05 -1.62
N ASN A 65 5.81 -21.28 -1.60
CA ASN A 65 6.25 -20.63 -0.37
C ASN A 65 5.59 -19.26 -0.22
N LYS A 66 5.57 -18.76 1.02
CA LYS A 66 5.02 -17.43 1.37
C LYS A 66 5.55 -16.30 0.47
N LEU A 67 6.84 -16.30 0.10
CA LEU A 67 7.45 -15.23 -0.70
C LEU A 67 6.98 -15.21 -2.15
N ASP A 68 6.63 -16.37 -2.72
CA ASP A 68 6.08 -16.42 -4.08
C ASP A 68 4.66 -15.88 -4.12
N LEU A 69 3.87 -16.12 -3.07
CA LEU A 69 2.51 -15.59 -2.96
C LEU A 69 2.49 -14.07 -2.79
N VAL A 70 3.48 -13.50 -2.10
CA VAL A 70 3.65 -12.04 -2.02
C VAL A 70 3.81 -11.39 -3.39
N LYS A 71 4.32 -12.09 -4.41
CA LYS A 71 4.56 -11.51 -5.75
C LYS A 71 3.30 -11.46 -6.63
N LEU A 72 2.22 -12.11 -6.19
CA LEU A 72 0.96 -12.12 -6.95
C LEU A 72 0.37 -10.69 -7.05
N ASP A 73 -0.29 -10.44 -8.16
CA ASP A 73 -1.10 -9.23 -8.31
C ASP A 73 -2.30 -9.25 -7.34
N VAL A 74 -2.89 -8.09 -7.15
CA VAL A 74 -3.95 -7.89 -6.16
C VAL A 74 -5.20 -8.72 -6.47
N ASP A 75 -5.58 -8.91 -7.73
CA ASP A 75 -6.76 -9.70 -8.10
C ASP A 75 -6.52 -11.19 -7.84
N SER A 76 -5.32 -11.67 -8.15
CA SER A 76 -4.89 -13.04 -7.83
C SER A 76 -4.86 -13.29 -6.32
N LEU A 77 -4.40 -12.32 -5.52
CA LEU A 77 -4.41 -12.38 -4.06
C LEU A 77 -5.83 -12.45 -3.48
N ILE A 78 -6.78 -11.69 -4.03
CA ILE A 78 -8.19 -11.76 -3.60
C ILE A 78 -8.81 -13.11 -3.96
N LYS A 79 -8.63 -13.58 -5.19
CA LYS A 79 -9.11 -14.91 -5.59
C LYS A 79 -8.54 -16.00 -4.68
N LEU A 80 -7.29 -15.82 -4.23
CA LEU A 80 -6.67 -16.74 -3.28
C LEU A 80 -7.34 -16.67 -1.90
N GLU A 81 -7.66 -15.48 -1.40
CA GLU A 81 -8.38 -15.28 -0.14
C GLU A 81 -9.79 -15.87 -0.17
N ASP A 82 -10.50 -15.73 -1.28
CA ASP A 82 -11.84 -16.29 -1.45
C ASP A 82 -11.80 -17.83 -1.43
N LYS A 83 -10.76 -18.42 -2.04
CA LYS A 83 -10.56 -19.87 -2.06
C LYS A 83 -10.00 -20.42 -0.74
N TYR A 84 -9.14 -19.66 -0.08
CA TYR A 84 -8.41 -20.05 1.12
C TYR A 84 -8.45 -18.93 2.17
N PRO A 85 -9.57 -18.79 2.92
CA PRO A 85 -9.73 -17.71 3.87
C PRO A 85 -8.57 -17.58 4.87
N GLY A 86 -8.12 -16.35 5.08
CA GLY A 86 -7.01 -15.87 5.91
C GLY A 86 -5.61 -16.09 5.35
N ILE A 87 -5.50 -16.54 4.10
CA ILE A 87 -4.21 -16.59 3.42
C ILE A 87 -3.56 -15.20 3.34
N LEU A 88 -4.30 -14.11 3.16
CA LEU A 88 -3.73 -12.76 3.16
C LEU A 88 -3.18 -12.36 4.53
N LEU A 89 -3.90 -12.71 5.60
CA LEU A 89 -3.44 -12.48 6.96
C LEU A 89 -2.12 -13.21 7.20
N TYR A 90 -2.02 -14.47 6.77
CA TYR A 90 -0.79 -15.24 6.84
C TYR A 90 0.33 -14.62 5.99
N ILE A 91 0.07 -14.29 4.72
CA ILE A 91 1.08 -13.78 3.78
C ILE A 91 1.63 -12.43 4.23
N PHE A 92 0.80 -11.55 4.79
CA PHE A 92 1.16 -10.15 5.05
C PHE A 92 1.30 -9.79 6.54
N THR A 93 1.46 -10.80 7.41
CA THR A 93 1.83 -10.57 8.81
C THR A 93 2.96 -11.48 9.27
N ASP A 94 3.65 -11.05 10.33
CA ASP A 94 4.81 -11.75 10.88
C ASP A 94 4.44 -12.77 11.98
N ILE A 95 3.25 -13.36 11.91
CA ILE A 95 2.85 -14.45 12.83
C ILE A 95 3.68 -15.71 12.56
N THR A 96 4.23 -15.84 11.35
CA THR A 96 4.92 -17.03 10.84
C THR A 96 6.20 -16.66 10.08
N GLY A 97 7.19 -17.56 10.10
CA GLY A 97 8.51 -17.31 9.51
C GLY A 97 8.50 -17.17 7.99
N ASP A 98 9.42 -16.36 7.47
CA ASP A 98 9.63 -16.22 6.03
C ASP A 98 10.19 -17.54 5.47
N ASN A 99 9.60 -18.06 4.38
CA ASN A 99 9.89 -19.36 3.72
C ASN A 99 9.04 -20.57 4.13
N GLU A 100 8.00 -20.40 4.96
CA GLU A 100 7.07 -21.50 5.21
C GLU A 100 6.33 -21.89 3.92
N LYS A 101 6.40 -23.19 3.59
CA LYS A 101 5.76 -23.79 2.41
C LYS A 101 4.30 -24.09 2.73
N ILE A 102 3.41 -23.71 1.82
CA ILE A 102 1.98 -23.91 1.97
C ILE A 102 1.56 -25.16 1.21
N ASP A 103 0.89 -26.07 1.92
CA ASP A 103 0.19 -27.20 1.33
C ASP A 103 -1.30 -26.86 1.27
N PHE A 104 -1.75 -26.38 0.11
CA PHE A 104 -3.14 -25.97 -0.08
C PHE A 104 -4.13 -27.13 0.04
N SER A 105 -3.70 -28.38 -0.21
CA SER A 105 -4.54 -29.57 -0.02
C SER A 105 -4.89 -29.82 1.45
N LYS A 106 -4.10 -29.24 2.37
CA LYS A 106 -4.27 -29.30 3.81
C LYS A 106 -4.46 -27.90 4.40
N TRP A 107 -4.96 -26.94 3.60
CA TRP A 107 -5.15 -25.57 4.06
C TRP A 107 -6.23 -25.51 5.13
N GLU A 108 -5.81 -25.63 6.38
CA GLU A 108 -6.63 -25.39 7.57
C GLU A 108 -6.14 -24.14 8.32
N PHE A 109 -5.27 -23.33 7.71
CA PHE A 109 -4.51 -22.28 8.40
C PHE A 109 -5.34 -21.03 8.77
N TYR A 110 -6.67 -21.11 8.77
CA TYR A 110 -7.46 -20.05 9.35
C TYR A 110 -7.47 -20.08 10.87
N LYS A 111 -6.33 -19.80 11.49
CA LYS A 111 -6.28 -19.46 12.92
C LYS A 111 -6.92 -18.10 13.08
N LYS A 112 -8.24 -18.12 13.28
CA LYS A 112 -9.04 -16.96 13.62
C LYS A 112 -8.30 -16.14 14.70
N PRO A 113 -7.91 -14.89 14.39
CA PRO A 113 -7.13 -14.12 15.33
C PRO A 113 -7.90 -13.92 16.63
N VAL A 114 -7.18 -13.92 17.75
CA VAL A 114 -7.77 -13.81 19.09
C VAL A 114 -7.77 -12.37 19.57
N ALA A 115 -8.71 -12.02 20.45
CA ALA A 115 -8.75 -10.70 21.08
C ALA A 115 -7.40 -10.39 21.76
N GLY A 116 -6.89 -9.17 21.57
CA GLY A 116 -5.60 -8.70 22.07
C GLY A 116 -4.40 -9.14 21.24
N GLN A 117 -4.57 -10.03 20.24
CA GLN A 117 -3.45 -10.44 19.38
C GLN A 117 -2.91 -9.25 18.61
N LYS A 118 -1.59 -9.05 18.69
CA LYS A 118 -0.85 -8.05 17.94
C LYS A 118 -0.26 -8.67 16.69
N LEU A 119 -0.42 -8.00 15.57
CA LEU A 119 -0.09 -8.45 14.23
C LEU A 119 0.73 -7.35 13.56
N LYS A 120 2.03 -7.59 13.37
CA LYS A 120 2.85 -6.68 12.59
C LYS A 120 2.54 -6.90 11.11
N VAL A 121 2.14 -5.84 10.42
CA VAL A 121 1.79 -5.86 9.01
C VAL A 121 3.05 -5.66 8.17
N ASP A 122 3.27 -6.56 7.22
CA ASP A 122 4.34 -6.45 6.25
C ASP A 122 3.89 -7.01 4.89
N PHE A 123 3.70 -6.11 3.93
CA PHE A 123 3.40 -6.42 2.54
C PHE A 123 4.61 -6.92 1.73
N ARG A 124 5.81 -7.06 2.34
CA ARG A 124 7.00 -7.69 1.75
C ARG A 124 7.32 -7.14 0.35
N GLU A 125 7.32 -5.82 0.23
CA GLU A 125 7.54 -5.06 -1.01
C GLU A 125 6.45 -5.20 -2.10
N ASN A 126 5.34 -5.93 -1.83
CA ASN A 126 4.16 -5.90 -2.69
C ASN A 126 3.43 -4.56 -2.52
N ASN A 127 3.85 -3.61 -3.35
CA ASN A 127 3.34 -2.25 -3.36
C ASN A 127 1.86 -2.14 -3.71
N ALA A 128 1.36 -2.99 -4.61
CA ALA A 128 -0.05 -2.96 -4.99
C ALA A 128 -0.92 -3.43 -3.81
N ALA A 129 -0.55 -4.56 -3.20
CA ALA A 129 -1.18 -5.04 -1.97
C ALA A 129 -1.12 -4.00 -0.85
N ASN A 130 0.05 -3.38 -0.63
CA ASN A 130 0.22 -2.33 0.37
C ASN A 130 -0.70 -1.13 0.17
N MET A 131 -1.22 -0.88 -1.04
CA MET A 131 -2.14 0.22 -1.33
C MET A 131 -3.61 -0.19 -1.34
N GLU A 132 -3.91 -1.41 -1.75
CA GLU A 132 -5.27 -1.82 -2.07
C GLU A 132 -5.86 -2.79 -1.04
N ILE A 133 -5.02 -3.56 -0.35
CA ILE A 133 -5.45 -4.49 0.69
C ILE A 133 -5.54 -3.72 2.00
N GLY A 134 -6.73 -3.76 2.61
CA GLY A 134 -7.04 -3.22 3.91
C GLY A 134 -7.21 -4.31 4.96
N ALA A 135 -7.42 -3.89 6.21
CA ALA A 135 -7.63 -4.82 7.31
C ALA A 135 -8.89 -5.69 7.11
N ALA A 136 -9.91 -5.16 6.44
CA ALA A 136 -11.15 -5.88 6.16
C ALA A 136 -10.97 -7.05 5.19
N ASP A 137 -10.03 -6.92 4.25
CA ASP A 137 -9.66 -7.95 3.28
C ASP A 137 -8.87 -9.08 3.95
N MET A 138 -7.91 -8.73 4.82
CA MET A 138 -7.08 -9.74 5.49
C MET A 138 -7.82 -10.44 6.62
N LEU A 139 -8.53 -9.67 7.45
CA LEU A 139 -9.08 -10.18 8.69
C LEU A 139 -10.34 -10.98 8.50
N SER A 140 -10.55 -11.87 9.46
CA SER A 140 -11.76 -12.64 9.51
C SER A 140 -13.01 -11.79 9.59
N PRO A 141 -14.12 -12.20 8.94
CA PRO A 141 -15.35 -11.41 8.99
C PRO A 141 -15.88 -11.20 10.42
N VAL A 142 -15.59 -12.16 11.30
CA VAL A 142 -15.87 -12.12 12.74
C VAL A 142 -15.08 -11.05 13.51
N VAL A 143 -14.02 -10.48 12.92
CA VAL A 143 -13.27 -9.39 13.53
C VAL A 143 -13.99 -8.09 13.20
N ARG A 144 -14.75 -7.61 14.18
CA ARG A 144 -15.49 -6.36 14.09
C ARG A 144 -14.75 -5.19 14.74
N CYS A 145 -13.77 -5.41 15.62
CA CYS A 145 -13.03 -4.32 16.25
C CYS A 145 -11.52 -4.49 16.03
N ILE A 146 -10.84 -3.38 15.72
CA ILE A 146 -9.38 -3.33 15.62
C ILE A 146 -8.85 -2.03 16.22
N THR A 147 -7.63 -2.07 16.71
CA THR A 147 -6.78 -0.89 16.89
C THR A 147 -5.55 -1.02 15.99
N VAL A 148 -5.18 0.05 15.30
CA VAL A 148 -3.97 0.10 14.47
C VAL A 148 -3.01 1.13 15.05
N TYR A 149 -1.77 0.71 15.32
CA TYR A 149 -0.66 1.60 15.65
C TYR A 149 0.12 1.89 14.38
N GLU A 150 0.06 3.13 13.92
CA GLU A 150 0.74 3.59 12.70
C GLU A 150 2.27 3.48 12.89
N ASP A 151 2.95 2.76 11.99
CA ASP A 151 4.38 2.42 12.10
C ASP A 151 4.75 1.78 13.47
N GLY A 152 3.79 1.14 14.14
CA GLY A 152 3.95 0.54 15.46
C GLY A 152 3.90 1.53 16.64
N ASP A 153 3.65 2.82 16.40
CA ASP A 153 3.54 3.83 17.45
C ASP A 153 2.14 3.88 18.08
N SER A 154 2.06 3.51 19.36
CA SER A 154 0.81 3.56 20.13
C SER A 154 0.25 4.96 20.33
N ALA A 155 1.05 6.03 20.21
CA ALA A 155 0.57 7.41 20.30
C ALA A 155 -0.27 7.80 19.08
N LEU A 156 -0.07 7.13 17.95
CA LEU A 156 -0.81 7.32 16.70
C LEU A 156 -1.96 6.31 16.55
N ALA A 157 -2.38 5.68 17.65
CA ALA A 157 -3.38 4.62 17.61
C ALA A 157 -4.73 5.11 17.06
N ARG A 158 -5.27 4.35 16.10
CA ARG A 158 -6.63 4.51 15.59
C ARG A 158 -7.45 3.28 15.89
N THR A 159 -8.65 3.45 16.44
CA THR A 159 -9.50 2.33 16.87
C THR A 159 -10.84 2.37 16.17
N SER A 160 -11.18 1.26 15.52
CA SER A 160 -12.50 1.02 14.96
C SER A 160 -13.28 0.14 15.91
N GLU A 161 -14.41 0.62 16.40
CA GLU A 161 -15.28 -0.15 17.31
C GLU A 161 -16.12 -1.20 16.56
N ARG A 162 -16.30 -1.02 15.26
CA ARG A 162 -17.02 -1.93 14.37
C ARG A 162 -16.38 -2.04 13.00
N ARG A 163 -16.59 -3.15 12.30
CA ARG A 163 -16.39 -3.27 10.84
C ARG A 163 -17.68 -2.79 10.19
N LEU A 164 -17.59 -2.18 9.03
CA LEU A 164 -18.74 -1.79 8.21
C LEU A 164 -18.74 -2.65 6.95
N GLY A 165 -19.87 -3.26 6.63
CA GLY A 165 -19.95 -4.23 5.55
C GLY A 165 -19.51 -5.66 5.92
N LEU A 166 -19.62 -6.54 4.93
CA LEU A 166 -19.10 -7.91 4.96
C LEU A 166 -17.68 -7.95 4.38
N LYS A 167 -16.93 -9.02 4.71
CA LYS A 167 -15.62 -9.27 4.08
C LYS A 167 -15.79 -9.48 2.56
N GLY A 168 -14.81 -9.09 1.75
CA GLY A 168 -14.65 -9.59 0.37
C GLY A 168 -15.49 -8.90 -0.72
N LYS A 169 -16.62 -8.24 -0.40
CA LYS A 169 -17.38 -7.46 -1.41
C LYS A 169 -16.83 -6.06 -1.55
N ASN A 170 -16.77 -5.61 -2.81
CA ASN A 170 -16.61 -4.23 -3.27
C ASN A 170 -15.75 -3.38 -2.34
N ARG A 171 -14.52 -3.10 -2.77
CA ARG A 171 -13.67 -2.01 -2.24
C ARG A 171 -14.28 -0.61 -2.41
N SER A 172 -15.60 -0.54 -2.63
CA SER A 172 -16.40 0.67 -2.61
C SER A 172 -16.25 1.39 -1.29
N ASN A 173 -16.35 2.70 -1.38
CA ASN A 173 -16.45 3.61 -0.25
C ASN A 173 -17.41 3.09 0.82
N GLY A 174 -16.97 3.10 2.08
CA GLY A 174 -17.81 2.75 3.22
C GLY A 174 -17.73 1.30 3.71
N ILE A 175 -16.87 0.45 3.14
CA ILE A 175 -16.62 -0.90 3.67
C ILE A 175 -15.25 -0.94 4.36
N GLY A 176 -15.21 -1.52 5.56
CA GLY A 176 -13.99 -1.71 6.34
C GLY A 176 -14.04 -1.17 7.76
N PHE A 177 -12.93 -0.61 8.23
CA PHE A 177 -12.78 -0.15 9.62
C PHE A 177 -12.66 1.38 9.64
N PHE A 178 -13.41 2.03 10.52
CA PHE A 178 -13.56 3.48 10.57
C PHE A 178 -13.52 3.99 12.01
N ASP A 179 -12.84 5.11 12.23
CA ASP A 179 -12.93 5.91 13.45
C ASP A 179 -13.45 7.32 13.13
N LYS A 180 -13.51 8.21 14.12
CA LYS A 180 -13.93 9.61 13.92
C LYS A 180 -13.15 10.38 12.83
N ASN A 181 -11.98 9.91 12.42
CA ASN A 181 -11.13 10.49 11.37
C ASN A 181 -11.32 9.79 10.01
N GLY A 182 -12.29 8.88 9.89
CA GLY A 182 -12.63 8.14 8.67
C GLY A 182 -12.03 6.75 8.61
N TYR A 183 -11.86 6.23 7.40
CA TYR A 183 -11.28 4.92 7.15
C TYR A 183 -9.91 4.75 7.84
N ILE A 184 -9.65 3.58 8.42
CA ILE A 184 -8.38 3.20 9.03
C ILE A 184 -7.59 2.36 8.02
N PRO A 185 -6.62 2.96 7.31
CA PRO A 185 -5.76 2.19 6.44
C PRO A 185 -4.75 1.38 7.24
N ILE A 186 -4.20 0.35 6.60
CA ILE A 186 -3.08 -0.44 7.09
C ILE A 186 -1.97 -0.46 6.05
N TYR A 187 -0.72 -0.36 6.50
CA TYR A 187 0.48 -0.36 5.68
C TYR A 187 1.56 -1.24 6.30
N THR A 188 2.59 -1.58 5.51
CA THR A 188 3.82 -2.17 6.06
C THR A 188 4.38 -1.30 7.18
N GLY A 189 4.70 -1.91 8.31
CA GLY A 189 5.21 -1.24 9.51
C GLY A 189 4.15 -1.10 10.60
N ASP A 190 2.86 -1.10 10.25
CA ASP A 190 1.79 -0.96 11.22
C ASP A 190 1.71 -2.18 12.15
N THR A 191 1.29 -1.93 13.38
CA THR A 191 0.88 -2.99 14.30
C THR A 191 -0.63 -2.98 14.45
N MET A 192 -1.29 -4.01 13.94
CA MET A 192 -2.71 -4.21 14.07
C MET A 192 -3.02 -5.07 15.31
N ILE A 193 -3.95 -4.60 16.13
CA ILE A 193 -4.41 -5.27 17.34
C ILE A 193 -5.87 -5.68 17.13
N ILE A 194 -6.14 -6.94 17.43
CA ILE A 194 -7.46 -7.54 17.26
C ILE A 194 -8.29 -7.20 18.50
N GLY A 195 -9.38 -6.48 18.32
CA GLY A 195 -10.08 -5.83 19.44
C GLY A 195 -9.40 -4.53 19.87
N GLY A 196 -10.08 -3.74 20.71
CA GLY A 196 -9.60 -2.43 21.16
C GLY A 196 -8.39 -2.53 22.09
N ALA A 197 -7.51 -1.52 22.04
CA ALA A 197 -6.25 -1.47 22.80
C ALA A 197 -6.37 -1.36 24.34
N ALA A 198 -7.57 -1.17 24.88
CA ALA A 198 -7.78 -1.17 26.33
C ALA A 198 -9.19 -1.66 26.62
N GLU A 199 -9.31 -2.70 27.44
CA GLU A 199 -10.50 -3.08 28.23
C GLU A 199 -11.92 -2.84 27.68
N SER A 200 -12.12 -2.72 26.36
CA SER A 200 -13.42 -2.85 25.67
C SER A 200 -13.79 -4.35 25.61
N LYS A 201 -13.72 -4.94 26.79
CA LYS A 201 -14.34 -6.17 27.25
C LYS A 201 -15.82 -6.09 26.86
N LYS A 202 -16.23 -6.85 25.84
CA LYS A 202 -17.00 -8.09 26.09
C LYS A 202 -17.61 -8.73 24.85
N ASN A 203 -17.80 -8.06 23.72
CA ASN A 203 -18.52 -8.66 22.59
C ASN A 203 -17.79 -8.47 21.27
N ILE A 204 -16.73 -9.25 21.03
CA ILE A 204 -16.44 -9.62 19.64
C ILE A 204 -17.58 -10.54 19.24
N ASP A 205 -18.51 -10.06 18.41
CA ASP A 205 -19.52 -10.95 17.83
C ASP A 205 -18.81 -11.89 16.85
N LEU A 206 -18.50 -13.07 17.36
CA LEU A 206 -17.77 -14.11 16.64
C LEU A 206 -18.60 -14.76 15.52
N ASN A 207 -19.88 -14.36 15.37
CA ASN A 207 -20.87 -14.96 14.48
C ASN A 207 -21.57 -13.94 13.58
N TYR A 208 -21.13 -12.67 13.54
CA TYR A 208 -21.84 -11.59 12.82
C TYR A 208 -22.20 -11.92 11.37
N ASP A 209 -21.33 -12.62 10.64
CA ASP A 209 -21.57 -12.97 9.24
C ASP A 209 -22.50 -14.18 9.06
N LYS A 210 -22.65 -15.03 10.09
CA LYS A 210 -23.43 -16.29 9.99
C LYS A 210 -24.88 -16.12 9.53
N PRO A 211 -25.62 -15.08 9.94
CA PRO A 211 -26.96 -14.80 9.40
C PRO A 211 -26.96 -14.53 7.90
N PHE A 212 -25.82 -14.13 7.35
CA PHE A 212 -25.66 -13.76 5.95
C PHE A 212 -24.94 -14.83 5.12
N LEU A 213 -24.27 -15.83 5.70
CA LEU A 213 -23.58 -16.86 4.91
C LEU A 213 -24.55 -17.74 4.11
N THR A 214 -24.20 -18.03 2.85
CA THR A 214 -24.92 -19.01 2.04
C THR A 214 -24.44 -20.40 2.39
N LYS A 215 -25.37 -21.28 2.74
CA LYS A 215 -25.12 -22.71 2.90
C LYS A 215 -25.19 -23.40 1.55
N LYS A 216 -24.08 -23.96 1.08
CA LYS A 216 -24.01 -24.81 -0.11
C LYS A 216 -24.54 -26.21 0.20
N ALA A 217 -24.80 -26.98 -0.86
CA ALA A 217 -25.37 -28.33 -0.77
C ALA A 217 -24.48 -29.32 0.00
N ASP A 218 -23.16 -29.09 0.00
CA ASP A 218 -22.17 -29.87 0.76
C ASP A 218 -22.05 -29.44 2.24
N GLY A 219 -22.88 -28.47 2.68
CA GLY A 219 -22.85 -27.92 4.02
C GLY A 219 -21.82 -26.82 4.25
N THR A 220 -21.04 -26.44 3.24
CA THR A 220 -20.10 -25.32 3.35
C THR A 220 -20.84 -23.98 3.45
N GLU A 221 -20.38 -23.12 4.35
CA GLU A 221 -20.88 -21.75 4.51
C GLU A 221 -19.92 -20.78 3.83
N ILE A 222 -20.39 -20.03 2.83
CA ILE A 222 -19.55 -19.09 2.08
C ILE A 222 -20.18 -17.70 1.99
N LEU A 223 -19.35 -16.70 1.73
CA LEU A 223 -19.78 -15.36 1.33
C LEU A 223 -19.83 -15.30 -0.20
N ASP A 224 -21.04 -15.24 -0.75
CA ASP A 224 -21.30 -15.10 -2.18
C ASP A 224 -22.31 -13.98 -2.46
N ASP A 225 -22.65 -13.76 -3.73
CA ASP A 225 -23.56 -12.70 -4.16
C ASP A 225 -24.90 -12.69 -3.41
N GLU A 226 -25.44 -13.88 -3.10
CA GLU A 226 -26.67 -14.01 -2.30
C GLU A 226 -26.46 -13.58 -0.85
N SER A 227 -25.32 -13.96 -0.26
CA SER A 227 -24.93 -13.53 1.08
C SER A 227 -24.91 -12.00 1.20
N TYR A 228 -24.32 -11.37 0.19
CA TYR A 228 -24.24 -9.93 0.13
C TYR A 228 -25.58 -9.26 -0.15
N ALA A 229 -26.43 -9.86 -0.99
CA ALA A 229 -27.78 -9.35 -1.24
C ALA A 229 -28.62 -9.37 0.04
N ARG A 230 -28.52 -10.43 0.85
CA ARG A 230 -29.17 -10.52 2.16
C ARG A 230 -28.67 -9.43 3.11
N TYR A 231 -27.37 -9.19 3.16
CA TYR A 231 -26.80 -8.12 3.98
C TYR A 231 -27.31 -6.74 3.56
N GLU A 232 -27.27 -6.40 2.26
CA GLU A 232 -27.70 -5.06 1.79
C GLU A 232 -29.15 -4.72 2.15
N GLN A 233 -30.01 -5.75 2.21
CA GLN A 233 -31.41 -5.65 2.58
C GLN A 233 -31.65 -5.71 4.10
N SER A 234 -30.61 -5.92 4.90
CA SER A 234 -30.73 -6.10 6.35
C SER A 234 -30.69 -4.79 7.12
N ASP A 235 -31.20 -4.84 8.36
CA ASP A 235 -31.11 -3.72 9.30
C ASP A 235 -29.66 -3.35 9.64
N GLU A 236 -28.74 -4.32 9.56
CA GLU A 236 -27.32 -4.12 9.80
C GLU A 236 -26.69 -3.23 8.72
N ALA A 237 -26.97 -3.48 7.43
CA ALA A 237 -26.48 -2.60 6.36
C ALA A 237 -27.04 -1.18 6.50
N ARG A 238 -28.31 -1.04 6.92
CA ARG A 238 -28.87 0.27 7.24
C ARG A 238 -28.13 0.95 8.39
N LYS A 239 -27.87 0.24 9.50
CA LYS A 239 -27.12 0.77 10.64
C LYS A 239 -25.68 1.14 10.29
N ASP A 240 -25.03 0.37 9.41
CA ASP A 240 -23.68 0.67 8.92
C ASP A 240 -23.67 1.95 8.07
N ARG A 241 -24.67 2.14 7.19
CA ARG A 241 -24.85 3.39 6.42
C ARG A 241 -25.12 4.58 7.33
N GLU A 242 -26.04 4.47 8.28
CA GLU A 242 -26.36 5.54 9.24
C GLU A 242 -25.14 5.93 10.08
N TYR A 243 -24.32 4.95 10.48
CA TYR A 243 -23.06 5.21 11.19
C TYR A 243 -22.08 6.01 10.33
N LEU A 244 -21.89 5.63 9.05
CA LEU A 244 -21.06 6.38 8.12
C LEU A 244 -21.56 7.80 7.90
N ASP A 245 -22.85 7.95 7.64
CA ASP A 245 -23.46 9.27 7.38
C ASP A 245 -23.30 10.19 8.58
N LYS A 246 -23.49 9.66 9.80
CA LYS A 246 -23.21 10.39 11.04
C LYS A 246 -21.74 10.81 11.12
N LEU A 247 -20.82 9.87 10.88
CA LEU A 247 -19.38 10.11 10.94
C LEU A 247 -18.93 11.19 9.96
N TYR A 248 -19.46 11.19 8.73
CA TYR A 248 -19.14 12.23 7.73
C TYR A 248 -19.87 13.54 7.97
N LYS A 249 -21.04 13.53 8.60
CA LYS A 249 -21.71 14.75 9.03
C LYS A 249 -20.93 15.45 10.14
N GLU A 250 -20.39 14.68 11.09
CA GLU A 250 -19.59 15.19 12.21
C GLU A 250 -18.16 15.54 11.80
N ASN A 251 -17.62 14.86 10.78
CA ASN A 251 -16.31 15.13 10.22
C ASN A 251 -16.32 15.03 8.68
N PRO A 252 -16.68 16.12 7.96
CA PRO A 252 -16.73 16.13 6.50
C PRO A 252 -15.39 15.87 5.81
N GLN A 253 -14.26 15.94 6.55
CA GLN A 253 -12.92 15.67 6.05
C GLN A 253 -12.49 14.21 6.26
N ALA A 254 -13.30 13.40 6.94
CA ALA A 254 -13.06 11.98 7.12
C ALA A 254 -13.17 11.25 5.77
N SER A 255 -12.20 10.39 5.47
CA SER A 255 -12.21 9.63 4.22
C SER A 255 -13.09 8.41 4.27
N ARG A 256 -13.67 8.06 3.12
CA ARG A 256 -14.48 6.87 2.90
C ARG A 256 -13.71 5.59 2.57
N SER A 257 -12.43 5.71 2.24
CA SER A 257 -11.61 4.59 1.79
C SER A 257 -10.11 4.87 2.00
N LYS A 258 -9.26 3.90 1.66
CA LYS A 258 -7.80 3.97 1.82
C LYS A 258 -7.17 5.05 0.95
N ASN A 259 -7.62 5.15 -0.29
CA ASN A 259 -7.17 6.10 -1.31
C ASN A 259 -8.34 7.02 -1.67
N LEU A 260 -8.08 8.23 -2.15
CA LEU A 260 -9.15 9.01 -2.75
C LEU A 260 -9.71 8.26 -3.97
N THR A 261 -11.02 8.23 -4.06
CA THR A 261 -11.75 7.73 -5.23
C THR A 261 -11.56 8.63 -6.45
N HIS A 262 -11.91 8.11 -7.63
CA HIS A 262 -11.89 8.93 -8.85
C HIS A 262 -12.82 10.13 -8.70
N GLU A 263 -14.00 9.96 -8.10
CA GLU A 263 -14.94 11.04 -7.83
C GLU A 263 -14.36 12.11 -6.88
N GLU A 264 -13.65 11.70 -5.83
CA GLU A 264 -13.00 12.65 -4.91
C GLU A 264 -11.84 13.38 -5.58
N ILE A 265 -11.07 12.69 -6.43
CA ILE A 265 -10.01 13.30 -7.24
C ILE A 265 -10.60 14.29 -8.26
N ASP A 266 -11.70 13.93 -8.91
CA ASP A 266 -12.43 14.78 -9.85
C ASP A 266 -13.00 16.01 -9.15
N ALA A 267 -13.51 15.85 -7.93
CA ALA A 267 -13.97 16.97 -7.13
C ALA A 267 -12.81 17.93 -6.76
N ILE A 268 -11.60 17.42 -6.50
CA ILE A 268 -10.40 18.25 -6.29
C ILE A 268 -10.03 18.98 -7.58
N GLU A 269 -10.03 18.30 -8.73
CA GLU A 269 -9.73 18.94 -10.02
C GLU A 269 -10.77 20.03 -10.34
N ALA A 270 -12.06 19.76 -10.13
CA ALA A 270 -13.14 20.70 -10.40
C ALA A 270 -13.11 21.95 -9.52
N ARG A 271 -12.65 21.83 -8.26
CA ARG A 271 -12.46 22.98 -7.36
C ARG A 271 -11.17 23.74 -7.65
N ASN A 272 -10.25 23.17 -8.42
CA ASN A 272 -8.98 23.81 -8.68
C ASN A 272 -9.15 24.98 -9.65
N THR A 273 -9.09 26.20 -9.12
CA THR A 273 -9.21 27.44 -9.90
C THR A 273 -7.88 27.97 -10.43
N SER A 274 -6.78 27.22 -10.29
CA SER A 274 -5.48 27.67 -10.77
C SER A 274 -5.45 27.70 -12.30
N THR A 275 -4.64 28.59 -12.85
CA THR A 275 -4.43 28.73 -14.30
C THR A 275 -2.94 28.60 -14.63
N GLY A 276 -2.64 28.37 -15.91
CA GLY A 276 -1.26 28.27 -16.39
C GLY A 276 -0.51 27.04 -15.89
N ILE A 277 0.79 27.21 -15.58
CA ILE A 277 1.70 26.09 -15.25
C ILE A 277 1.24 25.33 -14.00
N GLY A 278 0.79 26.03 -12.96
CA GLY A 278 0.32 25.40 -11.72
C GLY A 278 -0.86 24.45 -11.94
N ALA A 279 -1.81 24.86 -12.79
CA ALA A 279 -2.97 24.04 -13.16
C ALA A 279 -2.56 22.74 -13.84
N ASN A 280 -1.61 22.80 -14.77
CA ASN A 280 -1.12 21.61 -15.47
C ASN A 280 -0.39 20.66 -14.53
N ILE A 281 0.39 21.19 -13.58
CA ILE A 281 1.06 20.39 -12.55
C ILE A 281 0.02 19.66 -11.70
N VAL A 282 -1.03 20.34 -11.24
CA VAL A 282 -2.08 19.70 -10.44
C VAL A 282 -2.84 18.68 -11.26
N LYS A 283 -3.29 19.02 -12.46
CA LYS A 283 -3.95 18.07 -13.37
C LYS A 283 -3.11 16.82 -13.61
N THR A 284 -1.82 16.99 -13.85
CA THR A 284 -0.86 15.87 -14.00
C THR A 284 -0.76 15.04 -12.72
N ALA A 285 -0.65 15.68 -11.55
CA ALA A 285 -0.60 14.98 -10.26
C ALA A 285 -1.87 14.16 -10.00
N LEU A 286 -3.04 14.73 -10.26
CA LEU A 286 -4.34 14.07 -10.09
C LEU A 286 -4.54 12.94 -11.11
N MET A 287 -4.22 13.15 -12.39
CA MET A 287 -4.20 12.09 -13.42
C MET A 287 -3.37 10.89 -12.96
N VAL A 288 -2.14 11.15 -12.49
CA VAL A 288 -1.23 10.09 -12.02
C VAL A 288 -1.85 9.36 -10.83
N ALA A 289 -2.49 10.09 -9.90
CA ALA A 289 -3.18 9.49 -8.77
C ALA A 289 -4.37 8.62 -9.18
N ARG A 290 -5.21 9.08 -10.13
CA ARG A 290 -6.33 8.28 -10.69
C ARG A 290 -5.86 6.96 -11.26
N ASN A 291 -4.70 6.96 -11.90
CA ASN A 291 -4.14 5.79 -12.55
C ASN A 291 -3.34 4.88 -11.59
N GLY A 292 -3.63 4.93 -10.28
CA GLY A 292 -3.00 4.07 -9.27
C GLY A 292 -1.49 4.30 -9.13
N GLY A 293 -1.01 5.42 -9.63
CA GLY A 293 0.40 5.71 -9.63
C GLY A 293 1.28 4.74 -10.41
N MET A 294 0.89 4.41 -11.65
CA MET A 294 1.73 3.66 -12.58
C MET A 294 3.12 4.28 -12.81
N GLY A 295 4.21 3.50 -12.87
CA GLY A 295 5.44 3.83 -13.62
C GLY A 295 6.40 4.90 -13.06
N MET A 296 6.05 5.64 -12.00
CA MET A 296 6.86 6.75 -11.50
C MET A 296 7.75 6.46 -10.28
N ARG A 297 8.36 5.28 -10.15
CA ARG A 297 9.20 4.94 -8.97
C ARG A 297 10.41 5.88 -8.88
N GLY A 298 10.49 6.63 -7.80
CA GLY A 298 11.63 7.48 -7.44
C GLY A 298 12.47 6.84 -6.35
N LYS A 299 13.76 7.19 -6.28
CA LYS A 299 14.59 6.86 -5.12
C LYS A 299 14.29 7.79 -3.94
N HIS A 300 13.71 8.96 -4.20
CA HIS A 300 13.33 9.94 -3.17
C HIS A 300 11.98 10.59 -3.46
N CYS A 301 11.33 11.16 -2.44
CA CYS A 301 10.05 11.87 -2.57
C CYS A 301 10.11 13.03 -3.57
N TRP A 302 11.26 13.70 -3.69
CA TRP A 302 11.48 14.78 -4.67
C TRP A 302 11.57 14.29 -6.11
N ASP A 303 11.98 13.03 -6.35
CA ASP A 303 12.05 12.49 -7.71
C ASP A 303 10.65 12.42 -8.32
N TRP A 304 9.66 12.13 -7.48
CA TRP A 304 8.26 12.09 -7.89
C TRP A 304 7.76 13.48 -8.29
N SER A 305 7.95 14.49 -7.42
CA SER A 305 7.56 15.86 -7.75
C SER A 305 8.26 16.35 -9.03
N ASN A 306 9.53 15.97 -9.23
CA ASN A 306 10.26 16.27 -10.46
C ASN A 306 9.61 15.65 -11.71
N LYS A 307 9.21 14.38 -11.63
CA LYS A 307 8.54 13.68 -12.74
C LYS A 307 7.19 14.32 -13.06
N ILE A 308 6.40 14.69 -12.05
CA ILE A 308 5.15 15.43 -12.26
C ILE A 308 5.41 16.73 -12.99
N TYR A 309 6.41 17.51 -12.57
CA TYR A 309 6.77 18.77 -13.21
C TYR A 309 7.16 18.57 -14.68
N LYS A 310 8.00 17.57 -14.97
CA LYS A 310 8.38 17.22 -16.35
C LYS A 310 7.19 16.77 -17.18
N MET A 311 6.33 15.93 -16.63
CA MET A 311 5.09 15.47 -17.28
C MET A 311 4.07 16.59 -17.47
N ALA A 312 4.11 17.64 -16.66
CA ALA A 312 3.30 18.84 -16.84
C ALA A 312 3.88 19.81 -17.88
N GLY A 313 4.99 19.44 -18.55
CA GLY A 313 5.64 20.24 -19.58
C GLY A 313 6.55 21.35 -19.01
N VAL A 314 6.88 21.32 -17.71
CA VAL A 314 7.83 22.26 -17.11
C VAL A 314 9.24 21.90 -17.58
N SER A 315 9.82 22.78 -18.38
CA SER A 315 11.15 22.62 -18.97
C SER A 315 12.20 23.47 -18.24
N GLY A 316 13.46 23.02 -18.25
CA GLY A 316 14.60 23.75 -17.69
C GLY A 316 15.44 22.94 -16.69
N ASN A 317 16.65 23.43 -16.41
CA ASN A 317 17.59 22.78 -15.47
C ASN A 317 17.12 22.88 -14.01
N SER A 318 16.27 23.86 -13.70
CA SER A 318 15.57 23.97 -12.41
C SER A 318 14.07 24.09 -12.68
N PRO A 319 13.28 23.04 -12.40
CA PRO A 319 11.83 23.06 -12.64
C PRO A 319 11.09 24.02 -11.68
N THR A 320 11.78 24.50 -10.65
CA THR A 320 11.26 25.46 -9.68
C THR A 320 12.22 26.61 -9.43
N LYS A 321 11.63 27.80 -9.19
CA LYS A 321 12.28 28.94 -8.54
C LYS A 321 12.00 28.81 -7.05
N THR A 322 13.06 28.59 -6.29
CA THR A 322 12.95 28.55 -4.82
C THR A 322 12.56 29.94 -4.31
N ILE A 323 11.45 30.03 -3.58
CA ILE A 323 10.98 31.26 -2.93
C ILE A 323 11.57 31.37 -1.54
N PHE A 324 11.52 30.27 -0.80
CA PHE A 324 12.27 30.14 0.44
C PHE A 324 12.72 28.70 0.61
N THR A 325 13.89 28.56 1.23
CA THR A 325 14.39 27.32 1.79
C THR A 325 14.90 27.64 3.17
N TYR A 326 14.50 26.84 4.15
CA TYR A 326 15.14 26.88 5.45
C TYR A 326 16.53 26.26 5.37
N THR A 327 17.57 27.03 5.67
CA THR A 327 18.99 26.66 5.43
C THR A 327 19.77 26.24 6.67
N LYS A 328 19.22 26.37 7.89
CA LYS A 328 19.93 25.91 9.08
C LYS A 328 20.01 24.38 9.08
N LYS A 329 21.23 23.85 9.20
CA LYS A 329 21.51 22.43 9.48
C LYS A 329 20.62 22.02 10.64
N TYR A 330 19.70 21.10 10.36
CA TYR A 330 18.73 20.60 11.32
C TYR A 330 19.48 20.01 12.54
N PRO A 331 19.41 20.62 13.74
CA PRO A 331 20.13 20.12 14.89
C PRO A 331 19.25 19.11 15.63
N GLY A 332 19.16 17.89 15.09
CA GLY A 332 18.67 16.72 15.84
C GLY A 332 17.30 16.85 16.54
N LYS A 333 17.09 16.01 17.55
CA LYS A 333 15.81 15.78 18.26
C LYS A 333 15.33 16.96 19.14
N ASP A 334 16.13 18.02 19.28
CA ASP A 334 15.95 19.03 20.33
C ASP A 334 15.42 20.40 19.87
N CYS A 335 15.02 20.54 18.59
CA CYS A 335 14.36 21.77 18.15
C CYS A 335 12.94 21.90 18.73
N LYS A 336 12.66 23.08 19.29
CA LYS A 336 11.32 23.44 19.77
C LYS A 336 10.37 23.64 18.57
N PRO A 337 9.04 23.53 18.73
CA PRO A 337 8.04 23.67 17.65
C PRO A 337 8.04 25.01 16.87
N TYR A 338 8.92 25.95 17.21
CA TYR A 338 8.94 27.32 16.68
C TYR A 338 10.29 27.73 16.06
N ASP A 339 11.22 26.80 15.87
CA ASP A 339 12.53 27.11 15.29
C ASP A 339 12.46 27.17 13.74
N ALA A 340 11.97 28.31 13.23
CA ALA A 340 12.06 28.83 11.86
C ALA A 340 11.57 27.92 10.71
N HIS A 341 10.27 28.02 10.44
CA HIS A 341 9.56 27.45 9.28
C HIS A 341 8.92 28.55 8.42
N ALA A 342 8.12 28.17 7.42
CA ALA A 342 7.33 29.13 6.65
C ALA A 342 6.58 30.11 7.59
N THR A 343 6.80 31.41 7.38
CA THR A 343 6.09 32.50 8.05
C THR A 343 4.66 32.61 7.53
N PRO A 344 3.74 33.31 8.24
CA PRO A 344 2.39 33.55 7.73
C PRO A 344 2.34 34.17 6.33
N SER A 345 3.26 35.10 6.03
CA SER A 345 3.37 35.71 4.69
C SER A 345 3.91 34.75 3.63
N GLN A 346 4.68 33.73 4.02
CA GLN A 346 5.12 32.66 3.12
C GLN A 346 4.02 31.62 2.89
N TYR A 347 3.23 31.28 3.91
CA TYR A 347 2.04 30.44 3.74
C TYR A 347 1.01 31.08 2.80
N ALA A 348 0.81 32.40 2.90
CA ALA A 348 -0.06 33.15 1.99
C ALA A 348 0.37 33.07 0.52
N GLN A 349 1.66 32.79 0.25
CA GLN A 349 2.17 32.63 -1.11
C GLN A 349 1.94 31.23 -1.68
N ILE A 350 1.59 30.23 -0.88
CA ILE A 350 1.41 28.86 -1.38
C ILE A 350 0.13 28.78 -2.23
N SER A 351 0.27 28.20 -3.41
CA SER A 351 -0.76 28.07 -4.44
C SER A 351 -0.76 26.68 -5.07
N PRO A 352 -1.89 26.22 -5.64
CA PRO A 352 -1.96 24.94 -6.37
C PRO A 352 -0.84 24.80 -7.41
N GLY A 353 -0.19 23.63 -7.41
CA GLY A 353 0.92 23.30 -8.30
C GLY A 353 2.30 23.64 -7.74
N ASP A 354 2.38 24.34 -6.61
CA ASP A 354 3.67 24.62 -5.96
C ASP A 354 4.36 23.34 -5.48
N TRP A 355 5.69 23.35 -5.55
CA TRP A 355 6.52 22.29 -5.00
C TRP A 355 6.90 22.66 -3.58
N ILE A 356 6.43 21.88 -2.62
CA ILE A 356 6.72 22.10 -1.20
C ILE A 356 7.58 20.99 -0.64
N PHE A 357 8.42 21.34 0.33
CA PHE A 357 8.94 20.39 1.29
C PHE A 357 8.36 20.73 2.66
N TYR A 358 7.92 19.72 3.39
CA TYR A 358 7.38 19.90 4.72
C TYR A 358 7.96 18.88 5.69
N ASN A 359 7.98 19.23 6.96
CA ASN A 359 8.54 18.40 8.01
C ASN A 359 7.69 17.14 8.19
N ASN A 360 8.26 15.96 7.96
CA ASN A 360 7.56 14.69 8.06
C ASN A 360 8.42 13.67 8.81
N ARG A 361 8.53 13.85 10.13
CA ARG A 361 9.28 12.92 11.00
C ARG A 361 8.51 11.61 11.13
N ASN A 362 8.79 10.67 10.23
CA ASN A 362 8.41 9.27 10.41
C ASN A 362 9.66 8.38 10.35
N THR A 363 9.50 7.09 10.68
CA THR A 363 10.58 6.10 10.72
C THR A 363 11.30 5.93 9.37
N SER A 364 10.62 6.26 8.27
CA SER A 364 11.11 6.12 6.90
C SER A 364 11.79 7.37 6.34
N ASP A 365 11.66 8.51 7.00
CA ASP A 365 12.24 9.81 6.61
C ASP A 365 12.99 10.43 7.79
N ALA A 366 14.07 9.75 8.20
CA ALA A 366 14.91 10.13 9.34
C ALA A 366 15.59 11.52 9.18
N HIS A 367 15.62 12.06 7.95
CA HIS A 367 16.11 13.40 7.65
C HIS A 367 14.99 14.46 7.55
N GLY A 368 13.74 14.06 7.80
CA GLY A 368 12.66 14.91 8.29
C GLY A 368 12.01 15.84 7.27
N ASN A 369 12.22 15.70 5.97
CA ASN A 369 11.59 16.57 4.97
C ASN A 369 11.01 15.79 3.80
N HIS A 370 9.69 15.83 3.68
CA HIS A 370 8.98 15.18 2.59
C HIS A 370 8.60 16.17 1.49
N SER A 371 8.82 15.77 0.25
CA SER A 371 8.51 16.56 -0.95
C SER A 371 7.12 16.24 -1.46
N ALA A 372 6.36 17.28 -1.81
CA ALA A 372 5.02 17.15 -2.38
C ALA A 372 4.69 18.24 -3.38
N VAL A 373 3.66 17.99 -4.18
CA VAL A 373 2.95 19.01 -4.96
C VAL A 373 1.76 19.47 -4.14
N PHE A 374 1.67 20.78 -3.87
CA PHE A 374 0.52 21.36 -3.20
C PHE A 374 -0.69 21.38 -4.13
N LEU A 375 -1.84 20.89 -3.66
CA LEU A 375 -3.06 20.80 -4.46
C LEU A 375 -4.06 21.90 -4.12
N GLU A 376 -4.46 22.00 -2.85
CA GLU A 376 -5.42 22.99 -2.38
C GLU A 376 -5.27 23.24 -0.87
N TRP A 377 -5.74 24.40 -0.43
CA TRP A 377 -6.01 24.64 0.98
C TRP A 377 -7.37 24.05 1.31
N ILE A 378 -7.44 23.21 2.34
CA ILE A 378 -8.70 22.71 2.89
C ILE A 378 -9.23 23.72 3.90
N ASP A 379 -8.32 24.21 4.76
CA ASP A 379 -8.57 25.31 5.69
C ASP A 379 -7.27 26.10 5.81
N ARG A 380 -7.22 27.26 5.15
CA ARG A 380 -6.00 28.08 5.11
C ARG A 380 -5.70 28.69 6.48
N ASP A 381 -6.72 29.08 7.25
CA ASP A 381 -6.54 29.72 8.55
C ASP A 381 -5.99 28.74 9.59
N ASN A 382 -6.36 27.46 9.44
CA ASN A 382 -5.81 26.37 10.23
C ASN A 382 -4.59 25.68 9.61
N LEU A 383 -4.10 26.14 8.46
CA LEU A 383 -2.97 25.57 7.73
C LEU A 383 -3.16 24.08 7.38
N LEU A 384 -4.40 23.66 7.12
CA LEU A 384 -4.74 22.33 6.64
C LEU A 384 -4.70 22.31 5.10
N ALA A 385 -3.83 21.49 4.55
CA ALA A 385 -3.57 21.41 3.12
C ALA A 385 -3.80 20.02 2.56
N ARG A 386 -4.20 19.96 1.29
CA ARG A 386 -4.13 18.73 0.50
C ARG A 386 -2.90 18.77 -0.39
N VAL A 387 -2.15 17.67 -0.39
CA VAL A 387 -0.92 17.55 -1.16
C VAL A 387 -0.89 16.20 -1.89
N ALA A 388 -0.22 16.14 -3.02
CA ALA A 388 0.12 14.89 -3.70
C ALA A 388 1.61 14.61 -3.52
N SER A 389 1.98 13.36 -3.23
CA SER A 389 3.38 13.00 -3.04
C SER A 389 3.66 11.52 -3.29
N GLY A 390 4.94 11.17 -3.44
CA GLY A 390 5.43 9.79 -3.40
C GLY A 390 6.51 9.61 -2.34
N SER A 391 6.71 8.39 -1.84
CA SER A 391 7.79 8.07 -0.89
C SER A 391 8.71 6.98 -1.46
N PHE A 392 9.87 6.75 -0.83
CA PHE A 392 10.77 5.67 -1.22
C PHE A 392 10.04 4.32 -1.20
N GLY A 393 10.13 3.57 -2.29
CA GLY A 393 9.51 2.25 -2.43
C GLY A 393 7.98 2.25 -2.54
N LYS A 394 7.27 3.28 -2.03
CA LYS A 394 5.80 3.34 -2.02
C LYS A 394 5.26 3.98 -3.32
N PRO A 395 4.19 3.40 -3.91
CA PRO A 395 3.47 4.05 -5.01
C PRO A 395 2.81 5.34 -4.51
N TRP A 396 2.59 6.27 -5.44
CA TRP A 396 2.17 7.64 -5.15
C TRP A 396 0.69 7.71 -4.79
N HIS A 397 0.35 8.74 -4.03
CA HIS A 397 -1.02 9.01 -3.63
C HIS A 397 -1.26 10.51 -3.45
N VAL A 398 -2.52 10.90 -3.61
CA VAL A 398 -2.99 12.14 -2.99
C VAL A 398 -3.23 11.83 -1.53
N HIS A 399 -2.70 12.67 -0.65
CA HIS A 399 -2.94 12.52 0.79
C HIS A 399 -4.43 12.63 1.05
N ASN A 400 -4.96 11.53 1.57
CA ASN A 400 -6.36 11.39 1.86
C ASN A 400 -6.73 12.23 3.09
N LYS A 401 -5.89 12.13 4.13
CA LYS A 401 -5.92 13.05 5.28
C LYS A 401 -5.30 14.40 4.90
N PRO A 402 -5.91 15.53 5.32
CA PRO A 402 -5.25 16.82 5.29
C PRO A 402 -3.89 16.76 5.99
N ILE A 403 -2.89 17.42 5.43
CA ILE A 403 -1.64 17.71 6.12
C ILE A 403 -1.85 18.97 6.96
N ASP A 404 -1.64 18.86 8.26
CA ASP A 404 -1.60 20.01 9.16
C ASP A 404 -0.18 20.60 9.17
N PHE A 405 0.01 21.76 8.53
CA PHE A 405 1.31 22.43 8.52
C PHE A 405 1.65 23.15 9.84
N LYS A 406 0.79 23.14 10.86
CA LYS A 406 1.18 23.52 12.23
C LYS A 406 2.03 22.40 12.86
N ASP A 407 1.66 21.15 12.63
CA ASP A 407 2.40 19.97 13.08
C ASP A 407 3.57 19.62 12.13
N LYS A 408 3.33 19.75 10.83
CA LYS A 408 4.24 19.39 9.75
C LYS A 408 4.66 20.61 8.93
N PRO A 409 5.40 21.57 9.51
CA PRO A 409 5.60 22.86 8.88
C PRO A 409 6.37 22.80 7.56
N VAL A 410 6.03 23.70 6.63
CA VAL A 410 6.71 23.82 5.33
C VAL A 410 8.12 24.39 5.54
N THR A 411 9.11 23.68 5.03
CA THR A 411 10.54 24.00 5.14
C THR A 411 11.15 24.55 3.86
N ARG A 412 10.49 24.29 2.71
CA ARG A 412 10.86 24.87 1.43
C ARG A 412 9.63 25.06 0.54
N LEU A 413 9.62 26.18 -0.19
CA LEU A 413 8.65 26.47 -1.24
C LEU A 413 9.39 26.75 -2.55
N GLY A 414 9.09 25.96 -3.57
CA GLY A 414 9.46 26.17 -4.95
C GLY A 414 8.23 26.54 -5.78
N LYS A 415 8.28 27.67 -6.46
CA LYS A 415 7.30 28.03 -7.49
C LYS A 415 7.70 27.40 -8.81
N PRO A 416 6.77 26.92 -9.64
CA PRO A 416 7.11 26.49 -10.99
C PRO A 416 7.87 27.58 -11.75
N SER A 417 9.00 27.22 -12.35
CA SER A 417 9.79 28.13 -13.17
C SER A 417 10.06 27.51 -14.52
N GLY A 418 9.72 28.23 -15.59
CA GLY A 418 9.92 27.79 -16.96
C GLY A 418 8.79 28.25 -17.87
N SER A 419 8.96 28.04 -19.17
CA SER A 419 7.87 28.06 -20.14
C SER A 419 7.30 26.65 -20.31
N ILE A 420 6.02 26.56 -20.66
CA ILE A 420 5.42 25.30 -21.11
C ILE A 420 6.00 25.04 -22.50
N ALA A 421 6.94 24.10 -22.60
CA ALA A 421 7.64 23.86 -23.86
C ALA A 421 6.69 23.35 -24.95
N VAL A 422 5.79 22.43 -24.58
CA VAL A 422 4.60 21.96 -25.30
C VAL A 422 3.71 21.36 -24.21
N LEU A 423 2.41 21.66 -24.20
CA LEU A 423 1.49 20.91 -23.33
C LEU A 423 1.49 19.47 -23.82
N PRO A 424 1.98 18.49 -23.05
CA PRO A 424 1.84 17.12 -23.45
C PRO A 424 0.35 16.81 -23.56
N ASP A 425 -0.03 16.06 -24.59
CA ASP A 425 -1.38 15.52 -24.67
C ASP A 425 -1.56 14.54 -23.52
N ILE A 426 -2.18 15.03 -22.45
CA ILE A 426 -2.47 14.28 -21.24
C ILE A 426 -3.29 13.03 -21.60
N THR A 427 -4.16 13.11 -22.60
CA THR A 427 -4.94 11.99 -23.12
C THR A 427 -4.05 10.92 -23.75
N ALA A 428 -3.06 11.32 -24.55
CA ALA A 428 -2.08 10.39 -25.13
C ALA A 428 -1.18 9.77 -24.06
N ILE A 429 -0.83 10.52 -23.00
CA ILE A 429 -0.11 9.99 -21.84
C ILE A 429 -0.98 8.94 -21.11
N GLU A 430 -2.24 9.27 -20.81
CA GLU A 430 -3.19 8.33 -20.21
C GLU A 430 -3.37 7.07 -21.05
N GLN A 431 -3.54 7.21 -22.37
CA GLN A 431 -3.67 6.09 -23.31
C GLN A 431 -2.43 5.22 -23.32
N LYS A 432 -1.23 5.81 -23.38
CA LYS A 432 0.04 5.08 -23.29
C LYS A 432 0.13 4.26 -22.00
N TYR A 433 -0.18 4.87 -20.86
CA TYR A 433 -0.19 4.16 -19.57
C TYR A 433 -1.30 3.12 -19.43
N ARG A 434 -2.43 3.27 -20.13
CA ARG A 434 -3.48 2.23 -20.20
C ARG A 434 -3.06 1.07 -21.11
N HIS A 435 -2.39 1.32 -22.22
CA HIS A 435 -1.92 0.28 -23.14
C HIS A 435 -0.80 -0.57 -22.54
N ASP A 436 0.08 0.00 -21.73
CA ASP A 436 1.11 -0.75 -21.00
C ASP A 436 0.52 -1.72 -19.93
N LYS A 437 -0.80 -1.69 -19.68
CA LYS A 437 -1.51 -2.64 -18.80
C LYS A 437 -2.11 -3.86 -19.51
N ILE A 438 -2.34 -3.78 -20.82
CA ILE A 438 -3.11 -4.79 -21.54
C ILE A 438 -2.17 -5.39 -22.59
N PRO A 439 -1.63 -6.61 -22.41
CA PRO A 439 -0.92 -7.27 -23.50
C PRO A 439 -1.85 -7.31 -24.71
N PRO A 440 -1.35 -7.01 -25.93
CA PRO A 440 -2.20 -6.93 -27.11
C PRO A 440 -2.97 -8.24 -27.25
N VAL A 441 -4.30 -8.12 -27.31
CA VAL A 441 -5.16 -9.25 -27.69
C VAL A 441 -4.75 -9.57 -29.13
N ALA A 442 -4.16 -10.75 -29.33
CA ALA A 442 -3.83 -11.21 -30.67
C ALA A 442 -5.13 -11.27 -31.49
N ALA A 443 -5.14 -10.53 -32.61
CA ALA A 443 -6.27 -10.48 -33.55
C ALA A 443 -6.36 -11.75 -34.39
#